data_AF-A0AAD9MGL4-F1
#
_entry.id   AF-A0AAD9MGL4-F1
#
_cell.length_a   1.000
_cell.length_b   1.000
_cell.length_c   1.000
_cell.angle_alpha   90.00
_cell.angle_beta   90.00
_cell.angle_gamma   90.00
#
_symmetry.space_group_name_H-M   'P 1'
#
loop_
_entity.id
_entity.type
_entity.pdbx_description
1 polymer ?
#
loop_
_entity_poly.entity_id
_entity_poly.type
_entity_poly.pdbx_seq_one_letter_code
_entity_poly.pdbx_strand_id
1 'polypeptide(L)'
;MASEGSRVRVTAPIRVYHSLKYRKGLDIQGLEGRVLTNVMHFKGKTLSATKPWKTALEAKDPAGAPMKLTVHLSENEFEVTE
;
A
#
# COMPACT_ATOMS: atom_id res chain seq x y z
N MET A 1 -14.08 -5.77 -6.06
CA MET A 1 -13.84 -4.48 -5.36
C MET A 1 -13.01 -4.78 -4.13
N ALA A 2 -12.01 -3.96 -3.83
CA ALA A 2 -11.18 -4.14 -2.64
C ALA A 2 -11.99 -3.84 -1.37
N SER A 3 -11.83 -4.66 -0.34
CA SER A 3 -12.38 -4.42 0.99
C SER A 3 -11.27 -4.47 2.04
N GLU A 4 -11.53 -3.96 3.23
CA GLU A 4 -10.60 -4.10 4.36
C GLU A 4 -10.29 -5.59 4.60
N GLY A 5 -9.01 -5.93 4.69
CA GLY A 5 -8.54 -7.31 4.82
C GLY A 5 -8.26 -8.04 3.50
N SER A 6 -8.70 -7.51 2.35
CA SER A 6 -8.40 -8.08 1.03
C SER A 6 -6.90 -8.16 0.78
N ARG A 7 -6.42 -9.26 0.17
CA ARG A 7 -5.05 -9.35 -0.34
C ARG A 7 -4.94 -8.54 -1.62
N VAL A 8 -3.84 -7.81 -1.75
CA VAL A 8 -3.60 -6.94 -2.90
C VAL A 8 -2.18 -7.10 -3.40
N ARG A 9 -2.01 -6.95 -4.72
CA ARG A 9 -0.72 -6.89 -5.39
C ARG A 9 -0.58 -5.58 -6.13
N VAL A 10 0.53 -4.88 -5.92
CA VAL A 10 0.80 -3.61 -6.61
C VAL A 10 1.19 -3.91 -8.06
N THR A 11 0.52 -3.30 -9.02
CA THR A 11 0.78 -3.52 -10.45
C THR A 11 1.48 -2.33 -11.10
N ALA A 12 1.27 -1.13 -10.56
CA ALA A 12 1.90 0.10 -11.05
C ALA A 12 3.37 0.24 -10.60
N PRO A 13 4.26 0.80 -11.45
CA PRO A 13 5.65 1.10 -11.10
C PRO A 13 5.73 2.30 -10.15
N ILE A 14 5.63 2.06 -8.84
CA ILE A 14 5.61 3.09 -7.81
C ILE A 14 6.87 3.00 -6.96
N ARG A 15 7.53 4.13 -6.75
CA ARG A 15 8.68 4.25 -5.85
C ARG A 15 8.33 5.11 -4.64
N VAL A 16 8.50 4.58 -3.43
CA VAL A 16 8.19 5.28 -2.17
C VAL A 16 9.44 5.60 -1.37
N TYR A 17 9.46 6.75 -0.71
CA TYR A 17 10.65 7.28 -0.02
C TYR A 17 10.48 7.47 1.49
N HIS A 18 9.30 7.19 2.05
CA HIS A 18 9.02 7.39 3.48
C HIS A 18 9.58 6.28 4.39
N SER A 19 10.10 5.19 3.82
CA SER A 19 10.70 4.11 4.60
C SER A 19 12.08 4.52 5.12
N LEU A 20 12.23 4.55 6.45
CA LEU A 20 13.51 4.86 7.09
C LEU A 20 14.63 3.88 6.72
N LYS A 21 14.27 2.62 6.40
CA LYS A 21 15.21 1.59 5.96
C LYS A 21 15.62 1.75 4.48
N TYR A 22 14.78 2.37 3.65
CA TYR A 22 15.06 2.64 2.23
C TYR A 22 15.08 4.13 1.93
N ARG A 23 16.10 4.83 2.44
CA ARG A 23 16.26 6.28 2.19
C ARG A 23 16.43 6.64 0.71
N LYS A 24 16.94 5.72 -0.11
CA LYS A 24 17.08 5.89 -1.57
C LYS A 24 15.78 5.61 -2.35
N GLY A 25 14.70 5.30 -1.64
CA GLY A 25 13.43 4.86 -2.22
C GLY A 25 13.39 3.36 -2.49
N LEU A 26 12.20 2.80 -2.32
CA LEU A 26 11.87 1.40 -2.56
C LEU A 26 10.84 1.32 -3.69
N ASP A 27 11.14 0.51 -4.70
CA ASP A 27 10.15 0.12 -5.70
C ASP A 27 9.20 -0.91 -5.08
N ILE A 28 7.91 -0.65 -5.18
CA ILE A 28 6.87 -1.50 -4.59
C ILE A 28 6.09 -2.28 -5.65
N GLN A 29 6.45 -2.16 -6.93
CA GLN A 29 5.79 -2.92 -8.00
C GLN A 29 5.94 -4.42 -7.75
N GLY A 30 4.84 -5.16 -7.91
CA GLY A 30 4.77 -6.60 -7.73
C GLY A 30 4.74 -7.06 -6.27
N LEU A 31 4.90 -6.16 -5.29
CA LEU A 31 4.77 -6.52 -3.87
C LEU A 31 3.32 -6.82 -3.53
N GLU A 32 3.15 -7.83 -2.68
CA GLU A 32 1.86 -8.24 -2.15
C GLU A 32 1.66 -7.72 -0.73
N GLY A 33 0.41 -7.63 -0.32
CA GLY A 33 0.04 -7.13 0.99
C GLY A 33 -1.45 -7.24 1.26
N ARG A 34 -1.92 -6.44 2.20
CA ARG A 34 -3.34 -6.38 2.59
C ARG A 34 -3.84 -4.95 2.68
N VAL A 35 -5.10 -4.76 2.33
CA VAL A 35 -5.81 -3.51 2.61
C VAL A 35 -6.05 -3.40 4.10
N LEU A 36 -5.57 -2.32 4.71
CA LEU A 36 -5.84 -2.01 6.12
C LEU A 36 -7.16 -1.27 6.26
N THR A 37 -7.33 -0.18 5.52
CA THR A 37 -8.54 0.66 5.63
C THR A 37 -8.71 1.57 4.43
N ASN A 38 -9.94 2.02 4.21
CA ASN A 38 -10.28 3.08 3.27
C ASN A 38 -10.39 4.44 3.99
N VAL A 39 -9.44 5.33 3.75
CA VAL A 39 -9.37 6.65 4.42
C VAL A 39 -10.30 7.71 3.80
N MET A 40 -11.11 7.36 2.81
CA MET A 40 -12.09 8.26 2.20
C MET A 40 -13.21 8.66 3.19
N HIS A 41 -13.49 7.83 4.19
CA HIS A 41 -14.49 8.12 5.21
C HIS A 41 -13.84 8.24 6.58
N PHE A 42 -14.02 9.39 7.24
CA PHE A 42 -13.52 9.62 8.58
C PHE A 42 -14.61 10.21 9.47
N LYS A 43 -15.02 9.46 10.51
CA LYS A 43 -16.04 9.88 11.49
C LYS A 43 -17.33 10.43 10.83
N GLY A 44 -17.81 9.72 9.82
CA GLY A 44 -19.04 10.09 9.08
C GLY A 44 -18.86 11.22 8.06
N LYS A 45 -17.65 11.76 7.87
CA LYS A 45 -17.34 12.73 6.81
C LYS A 45 -16.65 12.06 5.65
N THR A 46 -17.05 12.41 4.44
CA THR A 46 -16.34 12.04 3.20
C THR A 46 -15.20 13.02 2.97
N LEU A 47 -13.99 12.50 2.87
CA LEU A 47 -12.76 13.22 2.58
C LEU A 47 -12.43 13.13 1.08
N SER A 48 -11.54 14.01 0.61
CA SER A 48 -11.09 14.09 -0.78
C SER A 48 -9.74 13.39 -1.03
N ALA A 49 -9.48 12.29 -0.33
CA ALA A 49 -8.22 11.54 -0.49
C ALA A 49 -8.10 10.96 -1.91
N THR A 50 -7.07 11.39 -2.65
CA THR A 50 -6.81 10.90 -4.03
C THR A 50 -6.30 9.46 -4.07
N LYS A 51 -5.70 8.99 -2.97
CA LYS A 51 -5.22 7.62 -2.75
C LYS A 51 -5.87 7.05 -1.48
N PRO A 52 -7.13 6.60 -1.55
CA PRO A 52 -7.93 6.29 -0.37
C PRO A 52 -7.56 4.95 0.29
N TRP A 53 -6.89 4.04 -0.43
CA TRP A 53 -6.61 2.70 0.08
C TRP A 53 -5.30 2.66 0.84
N LYS A 54 -5.36 2.55 2.17
CA LYS A 54 -4.18 2.33 2.99
C LYS A 54 -3.88 0.84 3.03
N THR A 55 -2.71 0.45 2.52
CA THR A 55 -2.30 -0.95 2.38
C THR A 55 -1.04 -1.23 3.18
N ALA A 56 -0.95 -2.41 3.81
CA ALA A 56 0.26 -2.95 4.40
C ALA A 56 0.89 -3.96 3.44
N LEU A 57 1.99 -3.56 2.81
CA LEU A 57 2.77 -4.39 1.90
C LEU A 57 3.83 -5.18 2.65
N GLU A 58 4.07 -6.40 2.20
CA GLU A 58 5.13 -7.27 2.65
C GLU A 58 6.39 -6.95 1.83
N ALA A 59 7.31 -6.21 2.44
CA ALA A 59 8.59 -5.88 1.86
C ALA A 59 9.71 -6.62 2.60
N LYS A 60 10.91 -6.60 2.02
CA LYS A 60 12.15 -6.96 2.72
C LYS A 60 12.95 -5.69 2.92
N ASP A 61 13.76 -5.61 3.96
CA ASP A 61 14.72 -4.53 4.14
C ASP A 61 16.03 -4.78 3.36
N PRO A 62 16.98 -3.81 3.30
CA PRO A 62 18.23 -4.01 2.56
C PRO A 62 19.08 -5.19 3.07
N ALA A 63 18.85 -5.67 4.30
CA ALA A 63 19.50 -6.83 4.87
C ALA A 63 18.69 -8.14 4.64
N GLY A 64 17.58 -8.06 3.92
CA GLY A 64 16.71 -9.20 3.59
C GLY A 64 15.70 -9.58 4.67
N ALA A 65 15.61 -8.83 5.77
CA ALA A 65 14.67 -9.12 6.85
C ALA A 65 13.25 -8.66 6.47
N PRO A 66 12.20 -9.41 6.86
CA PRO A 66 10.82 -9.05 6.58
C PRO A 66 10.48 -7.71 7.22
N MET A 67 9.85 -6.83 6.45
CA MET A 67 9.45 -5.48 6.86
C MET A 67 8.03 -5.21 6.35
N LYS A 68 7.17 -4.68 7.22
CA LYS A 68 5.86 -4.17 6.81
C LYS A 68 6.00 -2.72 6.36
N LEU A 69 5.49 -2.42 5.17
CA LEU A 69 5.48 -1.08 4.61
C LEU A 69 4.04 -0.61 4.45
N THR A 70 3.70 0.58 4.95
CA THR A 70 2.34 1.12 4.81
C THR A 70 2.31 2.17 3.72
N VAL A 71 1.48 1.97 2.70
CA VAL A 71 1.39 2.85 1.53
C VAL A 71 -0.07 3.21 1.26
N HIS A 72 -0.32 4.40 0.71
CA HIS A 72 -1.63 4.78 0.20
C HIS A 72 -1.64 4.58 -1.32
N LEU A 73 -2.61 3.81 -1.81
CA LEU A 73 -2.77 3.47 -3.22
C LEU A 73 -4.14 3.92 -3.73
N SER A 74 -4.21 4.16 -5.04
CA SER A 74 -5.44 4.32 -5.79
C SER A 74 -5.93 2.96 -6.31
N GLU A 75 -7.22 2.85 -6.65
CA GLU A 75 -7.84 1.62 -7.16
C GLU A 75 -7.17 1.07 -8.42
N ASN A 76 -6.55 1.94 -9.21
CA ASN A 76 -5.92 1.56 -10.48
C ASN A 76 -4.45 1.15 -10.31
N GLU A 77 -3.91 1.22 -9.09
CA GLU A 77 -2.48 0.97 -8.82
C GLU A 77 -2.21 -0.43 -8.26
N PHE A 78 -3.26 -1.18 -7.94
CA PHE A 78 -3.19 -2.53 -7.41
C PHE A 78 -4.32 -3.40 -7.93
N GLU A 79 -4.13 -4.71 -7.86
CA GLU A 79 -5.15 -5.71 -8.12
C GLU A 79 -5.45 -6.48 -6.84
N VAL A 80 -6.72 -6.86 -6.65
CA VAL A 80 -7.13 -7.73 -5.55
C VAL A 80 -6.85 -9.16 -5.94
N THR A 81 -6.06 -9.85 -5.13
CA THR A 81 -5.79 -11.28 -5.26
C THR A 81 -6.63 -12.03 -4.21
N GLU A 82 -7.22 -13.17 -4.56
CA GLU A 82 -7.96 -14.03 -3.61
C GLU A 82 -7.09 -14.53 -2.44
#